data_AF-A0A239QG59-F1
#
_entry.id   AF-A0A239QG59-F1
#
_cell.length_a   1.000
_cell.length_b   1.000
_cell.length_c   1.000
_cell.angle_alpha   90.00
_cell.angle_beta   90.00
_cell.angle_gamma   90.00
#
_symmetry.space_group_name_H-M   'P 1'
#
loop_
_entity.id
_entity.type
_entity.pdbx_description
1 polymer ?
#
loop_
_entity_poly.entity_id
_entity_poly.type
_entity_poly.pdbx_seq_one_letter_code
_entity_poly.pdbx_strand_id
1 'polypeptide(L)'
;MKSILSLITGRKNDTEVMTYTKKIVCNSCKSEYVIPISANFMYFCPKCRDFIGFECEYGFAAITPCEIYLGEKHIGRLLGGGGYPYRLESHSFHIKTTLTKGYEKCAVYEEAKEIIKGKLQK
;
A
#
# COMPACT_ATOMS: atom_id res chain seq x y z
N MET A 1 14.54 1.26 -16.38
CA MET A 1 13.09 1.28 -16.69
C MET A 1 12.58 2.71 -16.49
N LYS A 2 12.00 3.34 -17.52
CA LYS A 2 11.43 4.70 -17.41
C LYS A 2 10.04 4.60 -16.77
N SER A 3 9.88 5.03 -15.52
CA SER A 3 8.55 5.23 -14.93
C SER A 3 7.86 6.38 -15.65
N ILE A 4 6.74 6.10 -16.31
CA ILE A 4 5.86 7.15 -16.85
C ILE A 4 4.90 7.52 -15.72
N LEU A 5 5.16 8.66 -15.06
CA LEU A 5 4.17 9.27 -14.17
C LEU A 5 3.07 9.90 -15.04
N SER A 6 1.83 9.53 -14.78
CA SER A 6 0.65 10.19 -15.37
C SER A 6 -0.03 11.05 -14.31
N LEU A 7 -0.20 12.34 -14.61
CA LEU A 7 -1.01 13.28 -13.84
C LEU A 7 -2.48 13.07 -14.20
N ILE A 8 -3.33 12.82 -13.20
CA ILE A 8 -4.78 12.91 -13.35
C ILE A 8 -5.27 13.93 -12.33
N THR A 9 -5.85 15.03 -12.82
CA THR A 9 -6.48 16.05 -11.99
C THR A 9 -7.95 15.65 -11.76
N GLY A 10 -8.34 15.45 -10.50
CA GLY A 10 -9.72 15.18 -10.12
C GLY A 10 -10.27 16.32 -9.25
N ARG A 11 -11.40 16.92 -9.62
CA ARG A 11 -12.10 17.91 -8.79
C ARG A 11 -13.00 17.20 -7.78
N LYS A 12 -12.66 17.27 -6.49
CA LYS A 12 -13.62 17.09 -5.39
C LYS A 12 -13.33 18.16 -4.32
N ASN A 13 -14.28 19.07 -4.14
CA ASN A 13 -14.31 20.12 -3.10
C ASN A 13 -13.07 21.02 -3.03
N ASP A 14 -13.01 22.04 -3.90
CA ASP A 14 -12.15 23.25 -3.86
C ASP A 14 -10.66 23.10 -3.48
N THR A 15 -10.13 21.88 -3.53
CA THR A 15 -8.72 21.56 -3.38
C THR A 15 -8.35 20.65 -4.54
N GLU A 16 -7.48 21.10 -5.45
CA GLU A 16 -6.90 20.21 -6.45
C GLU A 16 -6.03 19.17 -5.75
N VAL A 17 -6.58 17.96 -5.53
CA VAL A 17 -5.79 16.84 -5.04
C VAL A 17 -5.05 16.24 -6.22
N MET A 18 -3.79 16.65 -6.40
CA MET A 18 -2.90 16.03 -7.37
C MET A 18 -2.65 14.58 -6.97
N THR A 19 -3.19 13.65 -7.76
CA THR A 19 -2.99 12.22 -7.52
C THR A 19 -1.98 11.72 -8.54
N TYR A 20 -0.76 11.46 -8.09
CA TYR A 20 0.26 10.85 -8.93
C TYR A 20 -0.05 9.37 -9.10
N THR A 21 0.15 8.85 -10.32
CA THR A 21 -0.12 7.45 -10.62
C THR A 21 1.03 6.79 -11.36
N LYS A 22 1.19 5.48 -11.16
CA LYS A 22 2.23 4.65 -11.78
C LYS A 22 1.60 3.42 -12.42
N LYS A 23 2.08 3.05 -13.61
CA LYS A 23 1.75 1.75 -14.23
C LYS A 23 2.58 0.63 -13.62
N ILE A 24 1.92 -0.48 -13.30
CA ILE A 24 2.56 -1.67 -12.75
C ILE A 24 2.01 -2.95 -13.40
N VAL A 25 2.89 -3.91 -13.63
CA VAL A 25 2.58 -5.27 -14.08
C VAL A 25 2.57 -6.21 -12.87
N CYS A 26 1.50 -6.97 -12.68
CA CYS A 26 1.48 -8.01 -11.67
C CYS A 26 2.39 -9.18 -12.09
N ASN A 27 3.33 -9.57 -11.23
CA ASN A 27 4.24 -10.68 -11.51
C ASN A 27 3.55 -12.03 -11.62
N SER A 28 2.42 -12.24 -10.92
CA SER A 28 1.67 -13.50 -10.92
C SER A 28 0.77 -13.65 -12.15
N CYS A 29 -0.15 -12.69 -12.39
CA CYS A 29 -1.17 -12.81 -13.44
C CYS A 29 -0.89 -11.98 -14.71
N LYS A 30 0.28 -11.31 -14.78
CA LYS A 30 0.79 -10.52 -15.91
C LYS A 30 -0.10 -9.36 -16.39
N SER A 31 -1.16 -9.08 -15.64
CA SER A 31 -2.10 -8.02 -15.96
C SER A 31 -1.55 -6.66 -15.51
N GLU A 32 -1.87 -5.62 -16.26
CA GLU A 32 -1.41 -4.25 -16.06
C GLU A 32 -2.47 -3.38 -15.38
N TYR A 33 -2.01 -2.53 -14.46
CA TYR A 33 -2.89 -1.61 -13.73
C TYR A 33 -2.17 -0.30 -13.45
N VAL A 34 -2.97 0.70 -13.11
CA VAL A 34 -2.51 1.96 -12.55
C VAL A 34 -2.69 1.90 -11.03
N ILE A 35 -1.69 2.38 -10.30
CA ILE A 35 -1.75 2.53 -8.85
C ILE A 35 -1.47 3.99 -8.46
N PRO A 36 -2.11 4.52 -7.41
CA PRO A 36 -1.74 5.80 -6.84
C PRO A 36 -0.35 5.72 -6.20
N ILE A 37 0.41 6.80 -6.33
CA ILE A 37 1.69 7.00 -5.67
C ILE A 37 1.44 7.82 -4.41
N SER A 38 1.93 7.32 -3.27
CA SER A 38 2.05 8.06 -2.02
C SER A 38 3.50 8.00 -1.52
N ALA A 39 3.82 8.68 -0.41
CA ALA A 39 5.16 8.66 0.18
C ALA A 39 5.62 7.24 0.56
N ASN A 40 4.73 6.44 1.16
CA ASN A 40 4.97 5.03 1.45
C ASN A 40 3.70 4.23 1.14
N PHE A 41 3.84 3.16 0.36
CA PHE A 41 2.69 2.33 0.01
C PHE A 41 3.05 0.86 -0.21
N MET A 42 2.07 0.01 0.06
CA MET A 42 2.01 -1.40 -0.31
C MET A 42 0.87 -1.61 -1.30
N TYR A 43 1.01 -2.52 -2.25
CA TYR A 43 -0.02 -2.72 -3.25
C TYR A 43 -0.21 -4.18 -3.66
N PHE A 44 -1.48 -4.52 -3.87
CA PHE A 44 -1.98 -5.84 -4.25
C PHE A 44 -2.63 -5.79 -5.62
N CYS A 45 -2.55 -6.90 -6.34
CA CYS A 45 -3.18 -7.05 -7.64
C CYS A 45 -4.71 -7.12 -7.50
N PRO A 46 -5.50 -6.27 -8.18
CA PRO A 46 -6.96 -6.32 -8.08
C PRO A 46 -7.57 -7.59 -8.70
N LYS A 47 -6.86 -8.26 -9.62
CA LYS A 47 -7.35 -9.46 -10.31
C LYS A 47 -7.04 -10.75 -9.55
N CYS A 48 -5.75 -11.00 -9.27
CA CYS A 48 -5.33 -12.25 -8.62
C CYS A 48 -5.09 -12.10 -7.12
N ARG A 49 -5.24 -10.89 -6.57
CA ARG A 49 -5.12 -10.58 -5.13
C ARG A 49 -3.74 -10.84 -4.52
N ASP A 50 -2.74 -11.17 -5.35
CA ASP A 50 -1.37 -11.33 -4.90
C ASP A 50 -0.72 -10.00 -4.58
N PHE A 51 0.20 -10.06 -3.61
CA PHE A 51 1.09 -8.95 -3.30
C PHE A 51 2.04 -8.69 -4.46
N ILE A 52 2.17 -7.43 -4.87
CA ILE A 52 3.08 -7.08 -5.97
C ILE A 52 4.35 -6.43 -5.42
N GLY A 53 4.23 -5.53 -4.43
CA GLY A 53 5.38 -4.85 -3.84
C GLY A 53 5.01 -3.73 -2.88
N PHE A 54 6.05 -3.06 -2.39
CA PHE A 54 5.94 -1.84 -1.62
C PHE A 54 7.04 -0.85 -2.04
N GLU A 55 6.79 0.45 -1.85
CA GLU A 55 7.79 1.51 -2.05
C GLU A 55 7.78 2.43 -0.83
N CYS A 56 8.97 2.86 -0.40
CA CYS A 56 9.16 3.77 0.72
C CYS A 56 10.27 4.76 0.39
N GLU A 57 10.07 6.05 0.69
CA GLU A 57 10.97 7.14 0.30
C GLU A 57 12.43 6.98 0.75
N TYR A 58 12.70 6.21 1.82
CA TYR A 58 14.05 6.06 2.37
C TYR A 58 14.59 4.62 2.39
N GLY A 59 13.93 3.66 1.73
CA GLY A 59 14.50 2.35 1.29
C GLY A 59 15.09 1.36 2.31
N PHE A 60 15.36 1.75 3.57
CA PHE A 60 16.14 0.95 4.53
C PHE A 60 15.33 0.36 5.70
N ALA A 61 14.13 0.87 5.94
CA ALA A 61 13.27 0.47 7.06
C ALA A 61 11.79 0.66 6.69
N ALA A 62 10.90 0.02 7.44
CA ALA A 62 9.48 0.34 7.35
C ALA A 62 9.22 1.78 7.83
N ILE A 63 8.54 2.57 7.00
CA ILE A 63 8.22 3.97 7.24
C ILE A 63 6.71 4.12 7.26
N THR A 64 6.22 4.69 8.35
CA THR A 64 4.80 4.94 8.56
C THR A 64 4.49 6.44 8.50
N PRO A 65 3.29 6.84 8.06
CA PRO A 65 2.22 5.98 7.57
C PRO A 65 2.56 5.32 6.23
N CYS A 66 2.08 4.09 6.03
CA CYS A 66 2.21 3.35 4.79
C CYS A 66 0.81 2.92 4.30
N GLU A 67 0.40 3.43 3.15
CA GLU A 67 -0.93 3.22 2.59
C GLU A 67 -1.00 1.88 1.83
N ILE A 68 -2.14 1.19 1.87
CA ILE A 68 -2.31 -0.13 1.26
C ILE A 68 -3.38 -0.05 0.19
N TYR A 69 -3.04 -0.48 -1.02
CA TYR A 69 -3.93 -0.41 -2.19
C TYR A 69 -4.21 -1.78 -2.82
N LEU A 70 -5.40 -1.92 -3.39
CA LEU A 70 -5.81 -3.01 -4.28
C LEU A 70 -6.16 -2.40 -5.64
N GLY A 71 -5.20 -2.41 -6.57
CA GLY A 71 -5.27 -1.53 -7.75
C GLY A 71 -5.30 -0.06 -7.32
N GLU A 72 -6.31 0.68 -7.78
CA GLU A 72 -6.50 2.10 -7.39
C GLU A 72 -7.24 2.27 -6.05
N LYS A 73 -7.81 1.19 -5.51
CA LYS A 73 -8.64 1.27 -4.29
C LYS A 73 -7.76 1.25 -3.05
N HIS A 74 -7.84 2.30 -2.23
CA HIS A 74 -7.28 2.29 -0.89
C HIS A 74 -8.05 1.31 0.01
N ILE A 75 -7.35 0.35 0.61
CA ILE A 75 -7.93 -0.73 1.42
C ILE A 75 -7.47 -0.73 2.87
N GLY A 76 -6.47 0.05 3.25
CA GLY A 76 -6.01 0.13 4.63
C GLY A 76 -4.68 0.84 4.73
N ARG A 77 -4.18 1.01 5.95
CA ARG A 77 -2.92 1.71 6.20
C ARG A 77 -2.21 1.12 7.42
N LEU A 78 -0.90 1.24 7.40
CA LEU A 78 -0.02 0.98 8.53
C LEU A 78 0.33 2.29 9.21
N LEU A 79 0.16 2.30 10.53
CA LEU A 79 0.48 3.41 11.41
C LEU A 79 1.46 2.95 12.48
N GLY A 80 2.10 3.88 13.19
CA GLY A 80 3.02 3.59 14.30
C GLY A 80 4.43 4.10 14.01
N GLY A 81 5.44 3.52 14.66
CA GLY A 81 6.83 3.98 14.59
C GLY A 81 7.19 4.98 15.70
N GLY A 82 8.48 5.31 15.84
CA GLY A 82 8.95 6.32 16.80
C GLY A 82 8.69 5.97 18.28
N GLY A 83 8.79 4.70 18.66
CA GLY A 83 8.57 4.23 20.04
C GLY A 83 7.15 3.74 20.35
N TYR A 84 6.21 3.85 19.40
CA TYR A 84 4.87 3.29 19.53
C TYR A 84 4.70 1.99 18.73
N PRO A 85 3.85 1.06 19.19
CA PRO A 85 3.55 -0.16 18.44
C PRO A 85 2.98 0.13 17.05
N TYR A 86 3.40 -0.67 16.07
CA TYR A 86 2.80 -0.64 14.74
C TYR A 86 1.36 -1.13 14.78
N ARG A 87 0.51 -0.54 13.94
CA ARG A 87 -0.91 -0.87 13.84
C ARG A 87 -1.33 -0.96 12.39
N LEU A 88 -2.10 -2.00 12.07
CA LEU A 88 -2.78 -2.15 10.80
C LEU A 88 -4.24 -1.75 10.97
N GLU A 89 -4.68 -0.79 10.16
CA GLU A 89 -6.07 -0.35 10.09
C GLU A 89 -6.63 -0.58 8.69
N SER A 90 -7.78 -1.25 8.60
CA SER A 90 -8.54 -1.39 7.36
C SER A 90 -10.03 -1.32 7.68
N HIS A 91 -10.70 -0.26 7.25
CA HIS A 91 -12.15 -0.16 7.37
C HIS A 91 -12.84 -1.21 6.48
N SER A 92 -12.33 -1.42 5.26
CA SER A 92 -12.91 -2.37 4.29
C SER A 92 -12.91 -3.83 4.76
N PHE A 93 -11.97 -4.20 5.63
CA PHE A 93 -11.84 -5.57 6.16
C PHE A 93 -12.13 -5.67 7.67
N HIS A 94 -12.63 -4.59 8.28
CA HIS A 94 -12.83 -4.47 9.72
C HIS A 94 -11.59 -4.88 10.54
N ILE A 95 -10.41 -4.43 10.11
CA ILE A 95 -9.14 -4.66 10.82
C ILE A 95 -8.79 -3.41 11.62
N LYS A 96 -8.53 -3.62 12.91
CA LYS A 96 -7.81 -2.68 13.78
C LYS A 96 -6.99 -3.50 14.76
N THR A 97 -5.73 -3.75 14.40
CA THR A 97 -4.85 -4.62 15.21
C THR A 97 -3.49 -4.01 15.39
N THR A 98 -2.89 -4.26 16.55
CA THR A 98 -1.46 -4.03 16.79
C THR A 98 -0.67 -5.15 16.12
N LEU A 99 0.44 -4.79 15.50
CA LEU A 99 1.39 -5.68 14.85
C LEU A 99 2.51 -6.03 15.82
N THR A 100 3.07 -7.23 15.67
CA THR A 100 4.08 -7.78 16.56
C THR A 100 5.50 -7.53 16.07
N LYS A 101 5.68 -7.27 14.76
CA LYS A 101 6.98 -7.04 14.13
C LYS A 101 7.36 -5.56 14.13
N GLY A 102 8.68 -5.33 14.14
CA GLY A 102 9.28 -3.99 14.07
C GLY A 102 9.67 -3.55 12.66
N TYR A 103 10.42 -2.45 12.58
CA TYR A 103 10.81 -1.81 11.31
C TYR A 103 11.96 -2.51 10.58
N GLU A 104 12.79 -3.26 11.32
CA GLU A 104 13.98 -3.90 10.78
C GLU A 104 13.63 -4.85 9.64
N LYS A 105 14.38 -4.73 8.53
CA LYS A 105 14.19 -5.55 7.32
C LYS A 105 12.74 -5.56 6.81
N CYS A 106 11.99 -4.49 7.06
CA CYS A 106 10.58 -4.37 6.70
C CYS A 106 9.67 -5.46 7.29
N ALA A 107 10.02 -6.07 8.43
CA ALA A 107 9.28 -7.19 9.00
C ALA A 107 7.81 -6.88 9.30
N VAL A 108 7.49 -5.64 9.68
CA VAL A 108 6.12 -5.17 9.87
C VAL A 108 5.29 -5.16 8.57
N TYR A 109 5.91 -4.89 7.42
CA TYR A 109 5.23 -4.96 6.13
C TYR A 109 4.93 -6.40 5.74
N GLU A 110 5.85 -7.31 6.02
CA GLU A 110 5.62 -8.74 5.79
C GLU A 110 4.46 -9.26 6.64
N GLU A 111 4.38 -8.89 7.92
CA GLU A 111 3.25 -9.24 8.78
C GLU A 111 1.93 -8.65 8.25
N ALA A 112 1.92 -7.37 7.89
CA ALA A 112 0.75 -6.71 7.33
C ALA A 112 0.30 -7.34 6.02
N LYS A 113 1.26 -7.72 5.15
CA LYS A 113 1.02 -8.39 3.88
C LYS A 113 0.25 -9.69 4.08
N GLU A 114 0.70 -10.54 4.99
CA GLU A 114 0.04 -11.83 5.27
C GLU A 114 -1.38 -11.64 5.82
N ILE A 115 -1.58 -10.67 6.72
CA ILE A 115 -2.92 -10.35 7.26
C ILE A 115 -3.87 -9.91 6.13
N ILE A 116 -3.44 -8.96 5.29
CA ILE A 116 -4.26 -8.46 4.19
C ILE A 116 -4.54 -9.55 3.16
N LYS A 117 -3.52 -10.34 2.79
CA LYS A 117 -3.68 -11.46 1.86
C LYS A 117 -4.72 -12.48 2.37
N GLY A 118 -4.70 -12.81 3.66
CA GLY A 118 -5.69 -13.68 4.29
C GLY A 118 -7.12 -13.13 4.28
N LYS A 119 -7.30 -11.80 4.22
CA LYS A 119 -8.61 -11.17 4.04
C LYS A 119 -9.05 -11.12 2.59
N LEU A 120 -8.10 -10.96 1.67
CA LEU A 120 -8.38 -10.94 0.23
C LEU A 120 -8.75 -12.32 -0.31
N GLN A 121 -8.43 -13.43 0.33
CA GLN A 121 -8.78 -14.78 -0.16
C GLN A 121 -10.18 -15.27 0.28
N LYS A 122 -10.86 -14.51 1.14
CA LYS A 122 -12.23 -14.78 1.58
C LYS A 122 -13.23 -14.08 0.65
#